data_AF-A0A7C4BS72-F1
#
_entry.id   AF-A0A7C4BS72-F1
#
_cell.length_a   1.000
_cell.length_b   1.000
_cell.length_c   1.000
_cell.angle_alpha   90.00
_cell.angle_beta   90.00
_cell.angle_gamma   90.00
#
_symmetry.space_group_name_H-M   'P 1'
#
loop_
_entity.id
_entity.type
_entity.pdbx_description
1 polymer ?
#
loop_
_entity_poly.entity_id
_entity_poly.type
_entity_poly.pdbx_seq_one_letter_code
_entity_poly.pdbx_strand_id
1 'polypeptide(L)'
;MNRPLVGNPPTVGIFATIDPRTYPVPDIPEGSVKAQQMPVVMNRLDKVVKLAKSIKMYDGSKLKVVKGSVPVGGPRDAAIVQKEFEEAGVSIVINSMCTWSMGWETGFFGHPDWITAYEAMNGTAWPGAVLLNSKRASATAHLNPVFCIYPPDVEDMEPSAPLHPESIRRITQFLKCAGSVSMMRGKSYASIGHVSMGIAGSELVSDILARWFGMKLVHVDQLELLMRIQKGMFDNDEAKKATEWFFNSFAGRIDISKKRSPEKIKELVDFLIKMTLCIRDIMRGNDIIEDEERSQGANALFGGTAGQRYWTDWYPNFDFPEAINSATFDWNGLRAPIVHATENDYLNGMGMQWGTMLTGFSALFADLRTYWSPKKIKEATGFDMSSIAPTGFLHLINSGPAALDWATDPAMLPAETRMKKAIEGTYWEPAGLGYFPGDGLSTHFVTPGNLPITMIRFNRVGQDVTLTVI
;
A
#
# COMPACT_ATOMS: atom_id res chain seq x y z
N MET A 1 14.62 14.21 -11.92
CA MET A 1 13.74 13.02 -11.81
C MET A 1 13.62 12.64 -10.35
N ASN A 2 12.44 12.24 -9.89
CA ASN A 2 12.25 11.80 -8.50
C ASN A 2 13.14 10.60 -8.18
N ARG A 3 13.74 10.61 -6.99
CA ARG A 3 14.53 9.47 -6.53
C ARG A 3 13.63 8.30 -6.13
N PRO A 4 14.03 7.05 -6.42
CA PRO A 4 13.34 5.88 -5.92
C PRO A 4 13.50 5.79 -4.40
N LEU A 5 12.53 5.16 -3.74
CA LEU A 5 12.66 4.83 -2.32
C LEU A 5 13.86 3.91 -2.09
N VAL A 6 14.62 4.19 -1.02
CA VAL A 6 15.76 3.37 -0.59
C VAL A 6 15.35 2.48 0.59
N GLY A 7 15.76 1.22 0.54
CA GLY A 7 15.60 0.23 1.61
C GLY A 7 15.56 -1.18 1.04
N ASN A 8 15.46 -2.18 1.93
CA ASN A 8 15.45 -3.57 1.50
C ASN A 8 14.20 -3.86 0.66
N PRO A 9 14.36 -4.37 -0.59
CA PRO A 9 13.21 -4.81 -1.36
C PRO A 9 12.55 -6.00 -0.65
N PRO A 10 11.22 -6.14 -0.68
CA PRO A 10 10.57 -7.32 -0.14
C PRO A 10 11.14 -8.59 -0.79
N THR A 11 11.80 -9.41 0.03
CA THR A 11 12.54 -10.59 -0.43
C THR A 11 11.93 -11.84 0.16
N VAL A 12 11.47 -12.73 -0.70
CA VAL A 12 10.76 -13.96 -0.35
C VAL A 12 11.71 -15.14 -0.50
N GLY A 13 12.00 -15.83 0.60
CA GLY A 13 12.63 -17.14 0.62
C GLY A 13 11.57 -18.23 0.47
N ILE A 14 11.75 -19.13 -0.48
CA ILE A 14 10.82 -20.25 -0.71
C ILE A 14 11.62 -21.55 -0.73
N PHE A 15 11.25 -22.48 0.13
CA PHE A 15 11.90 -23.79 0.21
C PHE A 15 10.85 -24.89 0.29
N ALA A 16 11.27 -26.12 0.04
CA ALA A 16 10.41 -27.28 0.21
C ALA A 16 10.99 -28.24 1.24
N THR A 17 10.09 -28.89 1.97
CA THR A 17 10.45 -29.99 2.86
C THR A 17 10.14 -31.34 2.23
N ILE A 18 10.92 -32.34 2.61
CA ILE A 18 10.80 -33.70 2.08
C ILE A 18 11.04 -34.74 3.18
N ASP A 19 10.52 -35.95 3.01
CA ASP A 19 10.92 -37.07 3.85
C ASP A 19 12.37 -37.47 3.51
N PRO A 20 13.30 -37.50 4.48
CA PRO A 20 14.72 -37.70 4.20
C PRO A 20 15.09 -39.17 3.90
N ARG A 21 14.17 -40.13 4.05
CA ARG A 21 14.50 -41.56 3.99
C ARG A 21 14.99 -42.01 2.61
N THR A 22 16.26 -42.43 2.55
CA THR A 22 16.96 -42.89 1.34
C THR A 22 17.25 -44.40 1.31
N TYR A 23 16.86 -45.15 2.34
CA TYR A 23 17.08 -46.59 2.35
C TYR A 23 16.26 -47.29 1.25
N PRO A 24 16.79 -48.36 0.63
CA PRO A 24 16.06 -49.14 -0.36
C PRO A 24 14.74 -49.70 0.19
N VAL A 25 13.65 -49.52 -0.55
CA VAL A 25 12.35 -50.16 -0.28
C VAL A 25 11.99 -51.04 -1.48
N PRO A 26 11.85 -52.37 -1.31
CA PRO A 26 11.63 -53.31 -2.42
C PRO A 26 10.48 -52.95 -3.36
N ASP A 27 9.40 -52.37 -2.81
CA ASP A 27 8.17 -52.04 -3.55
C ASP A 27 8.14 -50.60 -4.09
N ILE A 28 9.25 -49.84 -3.97
CA ILE A 28 9.37 -48.48 -4.52
C ILE A 28 10.32 -48.53 -5.74
N PRO A 29 9.81 -48.36 -6.98
CA PRO A 29 10.64 -48.40 -8.19
C PRO A 29 11.81 -47.41 -8.18
N GLU A 30 11.61 -46.23 -7.59
CA GLU A 30 12.62 -45.17 -7.44
C GLU A 30 13.66 -45.47 -6.35
N GLY A 31 13.55 -46.63 -5.69
CA GLY A 31 14.47 -47.13 -4.68
C GLY A 31 14.19 -46.62 -3.26
N SER A 32 13.73 -45.38 -3.06
CA SER A 32 13.48 -44.86 -1.72
C SER A 32 12.28 -43.92 -1.65
N VAL A 33 11.74 -43.72 -0.45
CA VAL A 33 10.65 -42.78 -0.18
C VAL A 33 11.01 -41.36 -0.64
N LYS A 34 12.24 -40.90 -0.34
CA LYS A 34 12.71 -39.58 -0.79
C LYS A 34 12.75 -39.47 -2.31
N ALA A 35 13.27 -40.50 -2.98
CA ALA A 35 13.39 -40.50 -4.44
C ALA A 35 12.03 -40.48 -5.14
N GLN A 36 11.06 -41.26 -4.65
CA GLN A 36 9.69 -41.30 -5.14
C GLN A 36 8.96 -39.95 -5.01
N GLN A 37 9.21 -39.22 -3.93
CA GLN A 37 8.56 -37.94 -3.61
C GLN A 37 9.18 -36.74 -4.33
N MET A 38 10.46 -36.84 -4.69
CA MET A 38 11.26 -35.72 -5.21
C MET A 38 10.60 -35.00 -6.39
N PRO A 39 10.07 -35.67 -7.43
CA PRO A 39 9.48 -34.99 -8.57
C PRO A 39 8.31 -34.08 -8.17
N VAL A 40 7.41 -34.56 -7.30
CA VAL A 40 6.23 -33.80 -6.86
C VAL A 40 6.62 -32.63 -5.97
N VAL A 41 7.54 -32.85 -5.01
CA VAL A 41 8.04 -31.83 -4.09
C VAL A 41 8.72 -30.69 -4.87
N MET A 42 9.62 -31.01 -5.78
CA MET A 42 10.36 -29.99 -6.53
C MET A 42 9.49 -29.27 -7.55
N ASN A 43 8.55 -29.97 -8.21
CA ASN A 43 7.60 -29.32 -9.11
C ASN A 43 6.64 -28.37 -8.38
N ARG A 44 6.17 -28.73 -7.17
CA ARG A 44 5.35 -27.81 -6.36
C ARG A 44 6.15 -26.57 -5.97
N LEU A 45 7.39 -26.75 -5.50
CA LEU A 45 8.31 -25.66 -5.18
C LEU A 45 8.47 -24.69 -6.37
N ASP A 46 8.72 -25.22 -7.57
CA ASP A 46 8.90 -24.40 -8.77
C ASP A 46 7.63 -23.63 -9.16
N LYS A 47 6.45 -24.21 -8.96
CA LYS A 47 5.17 -23.52 -9.18
C LYS A 47 4.96 -22.37 -8.19
N VAL A 48 5.25 -22.58 -6.91
CA VAL A 48 5.16 -21.54 -5.87
C VAL A 48 6.16 -20.42 -6.12
N VAL A 49 7.41 -20.76 -6.50
CA VAL A 49 8.44 -19.79 -6.91
C VAL A 49 8.01 -19.00 -8.14
N LYS A 50 7.46 -19.66 -9.15
CA LYS A 50 6.95 -19.01 -10.36
C LYS A 50 5.81 -18.04 -10.06
N LEU A 51 4.86 -18.44 -9.21
CA LEU A 51 3.76 -17.59 -8.75
C LEU A 51 4.29 -16.36 -7.98
N ALA A 52 5.22 -16.56 -7.05
CA ALA A 52 5.81 -15.45 -6.30
C ALA A 52 6.50 -14.42 -7.23
N LYS A 53 7.22 -14.89 -8.25
CA LYS A 53 7.89 -14.03 -9.25
C LYS A 53 6.94 -13.24 -10.15
N SER A 54 5.67 -13.66 -10.27
CA SER A 54 4.67 -12.95 -11.08
C SER A 54 3.94 -11.84 -10.33
N ILE A 55 4.03 -11.81 -8.99
CA ILE A 55 3.35 -10.81 -8.16
C ILE A 55 4.06 -9.46 -8.29
N LYS A 56 3.26 -8.42 -8.50
CA LYS A 56 3.69 -7.01 -8.48
C LYS A 56 3.18 -6.33 -7.21
N MET A 57 4.01 -5.44 -6.69
CA MET A 57 3.66 -4.50 -5.62
C MET A 57 2.92 -3.29 -6.22
N TYR A 58 2.40 -2.42 -5.35
CA TYR A 58 1.55 -1.29 -5.75
C TYR A 58 2.25 -0.29 -6.69
N ASP A 59 3.57 -0.17 -6.59
CA ASP A 59 4.42 0.68 -7.42
C ASP A 59 4.86 0.00 -8.73
N GLY A 60 4.39 -1.22 -8.98
CA GLY A 60 4.76 -2.05 -10.13
C GLY A 60 6.05 -2.83 -9.95
N SER A 61 6.81 -2.63 -8.86
CA SER A 61 7.99 -3.42 -8.54
C SER A 61 7.63 -4.89 -8.29
N LYS A 62 8.60 -5.79 -8.45
CA LYS A 62 8.42 -7.23 -8.21
C LYS A 62 9.09 -7.63 -6.89
N LEU A 63 8.55 -8.67 -6.27
CA LEU A 63 9.21 -9.35 -5.15
C LEU A 63 10.54 -9.94 -5.62
N LYS A 64 11.61 -9.77 -4.81
CA LYS A 64 12.84 -10.56 -4.98
C LYS A 64 12.54 -11.97 -4.45
N VAL A 65 12.84 -13.01 -5.23
CA VAL A 65 12.53 -14.39 -4.85
C VAL A 65 13.80 -15.23 -4.80
N VAL A 66 14.04 -15.87 -3.66
CA VAL A 66 15.18 -16.76 -3.38
C VAL A 66 14.63 -18.16 -3.17
N LYS A 67 15.04 -19.11 -4.01
CA LYS A 67 14.67 -20.53 -3.87
C LYS A 67 15.77 -21.21 -3.04
N GLY A 68 15.39 -21.94 -1.99
CA GLY A 68 16.34 -22.75 -1.22
C GLY A 68 17.06 -23.77 -2.10
N SER A 69 18.37 -23.92 -1.92
CA SER A 69 19.21 -24.74 -2.81
C SER A 69 18.95 -26.24 -2.70
N VAL A 70 18.51 -26.70 -1.53
CA VAL A 70 18.28 -28.12 -1.22
C VAL A 70 16.85 -28.36 -0.70
N PRO A 71 16.23 -29.51 -1.02
CA PRO A 71 15.02 -29.93 -0.34
C PRO A 71 15.37 -30.27 1.11
N VAL A 72 14.62 -29.70 2.05
CA VAL A 72 14.93 -29.76 3.48
C VAL A 72 14.36 -31.05 4.07
N GLY A 73 15.22 -32.04 4.31
CA GLY A 73 14.85 -33.30 4.95
C GLY A 73 15.23 -33.39 6.43
N GLY A 74 16.16 -32.55 6.89
CA GLY A 74 16.61 -32.53 8.28
C GLY A 74 17.29 -31.21 8.67
N PRO A 75 17.84 -31.13 9.89
CA PRO A 75 18.32 -29.88 10.49
C PRO A 75 19.52 -29.25 9.75
N ARG A 76 20.39 -30.07 9.15
CA ARG A 76 21.52 -29.56 8.35
C ARG A 76 21.04 -28.88 7.07
N ASP A 77 20.07 -29.47 6.36
CA ASP A 77 19.50 -28.87 5.15
C ASP A 77 18.80 -27.55 5.51
N ALA A 78 18.09 -27.51 6.64
CA ALA A 78 17.46 -26.30 7.14
C ALA A 78 18.50 -25.19 7.41
N ALA A 79 19.61 -25.52 8.09
CA ALA A 79 20.68 -24.56 8.34
C ALA A 79 21.35 -24.02 7.06
N ILE A 80 21.49 -24.85 6.02
CA ILE A 80 21.99 -24.41 4.70
C ILE A 80 21.05 -23.37 4.09
N VAL A 81 19.76 -23.68 4.00
CA VAL A 81 18.77 -22.78 3.40
C VAL A 81 18.57 -21.50 4.25
N GLN A 82 18.63 -21.62 5.58
CA GLN A 82 18.56 -20.46 6.46
C GLN A 82 19.72 -19.49 6.19
N LYS A 83 20.96 -19.99 6.10
CA LYS A 83 22.13 -19.18 5.76
C LYS A 83 21.95 -18.45 4.42
N GLU A 84 21.48 -19.16 3.39
CA GLU A 84 21.20 -18.57 2.07
C GLU A 84 20.18 -17.43 2.15
N PHE A 85 19.13 -17.62 2.95
CA PHE A 85 18.06 -16.63 3.13
C PHE A 85 18.54 -15.41 3.90
N GLU A 86 19.34 -15.59 4.95
CA GLU A 86 19.97 -14.51 5.70
C GLU A 86 20.93 -13.68 4.82
N GLU A 87 21.82 -14.34 4.07
CA GLU A 87 22.74 -13.69 3.13
C GLU A 87 22.01 -12.94 2.00
N ALA A 88 20.84 -13.44 1.58
CA ALA A 88 20.05 -12.81 0.53
C ALA A 88 19.13 -11.67 1.01
N GLY A 89 19.06 -11.44 2.33
CA GLY A 89 18.21 -10.41 2.95
C GLY A 89 16.72 -10.75 2.92
N VAL A 90 16.36 -12.03 3.07
CA VAL A 90 14.97 -12.49 3.13
C VAL A 90 14.22 -11.81 4.28
N SER A 91 12.96 -11.44 4.04
CA SER A 91 12.04 -10.91 5.07
C SER A 91 10.72 -11.68 5.15
N ILE A 92 10.45 -12.54 4.16
CA ILE A 92 9.22 -13.32 4.02
C ILE A 92 9.61 -14.75 3.67
N VAL A 93 9.02 -15.75 4.32
CA VAL A 93 9.32 -17.16 4.07
C VAL A 93 8.06 -17.93 3.70
N ILE A 94 8.15 -18.76 2.67
CA ILE A 94 7.17 -19.81 2.38
C ILE A 94 7.86 -21.18 2.44
N ASN A 95 7.37 -22.05 3.32
CA ASN A 95 7.66 -23.48 3.28
C ASN A 95 6.58 -24.20 2.47
N SER A 96 6.94 -24.77 1.32
CA SER A 96 6.06 -25.60 0.49
C SER A 96 6.19 -27.08 0.87
N MET A 97 5.06 -27.75 1.12
CA MET A 97 5.04 -29.09 1.70
C MET A 97 4.12 -30.00 0.90
N CYS A 98 4.65 -31.13 0.42
CA CYS A 98 3.85 -32.18 -0.23
C CYS A 98 3.75 -33.46 0.61
N THR A 99 4.62 -33.62 1.60
CA THR A 99 4.88 -34.90 2.29
C THR A 99 5.13 -34.67 3.78
N TRP A 100 5.30 -35.76 4.55
CA TRP A 100 5.88 -35.69 5.88
C TRP A 100 7.34 -35.23 5.81
N SER A 101 7.79 -34.57 6.87
CA SER A 101 9.21 -34.31 7.14
C SER A 101 9.40 -34.17 8.65
N MET A 102 10.62 -33.97 9.12
CA MET A 102 10.95 -33.94 10.55
C MET A 102 10.49 -32.63 11.23
N GLY A 103 9.16 -32.43 11.31
CA GLY A 103 8.46 -31.36 12.04
C GLY A 103 9.28 -30.10 12.29
N TRP A 104 9.62 -29.87 13.56
CA TRP A 104 10.39 -28.71 14.01
C TRP A 104 11.82 -28.63 13.45
N GLU A 105 12.49 -29.77 13.27
CA GLU A 105 13.89 -29.84 12.82
C GLU A 105 14.10 -29.25 11.41
N THR A 106 13.02 -29.11 10.63
CA THR A 106 13.05 -28.57 9.27
C THR A 106 12.47 -27.15 9.16
N GLY A 107 12.35 -26.43 10.28
CA GLY A 107 11.94 -25.02 10.32
C GLY A 107 13.09 -24.06 10.63
N PHE A 108 12.84 -22.76 10.48
CA PHE A 108 13.81 -21.68 10.75
C PHE A 108 13.42 -20.90 12.01
N PHE A 109 13.25 -21.63 13.11
CA PHE A 109 12.79 -21.03 14.36
C PHE A 109 13.94 -20.29 15.04
N GLY A 110 13.70 -19.02 15.41
CA GLY A 110 14.67 -18.15 16.06
C GLY A 110 14.97 -16.86 15.29
N HIS A 111 14.59 -16.74 14.02
CA HIS A 111 14.68 -15.48 13.30
C HIS A 111 13.52 -14.55 13.73
N PRO A 112 13.77 -13.43 14.43
CA PRO A 112 12.72 -12.65 15.07
C PRO A 112 11.79 -11.93 14.06
N ASP A 113 12.24 -11.73 12.82
CA ASP A 113 11.62 -10.77 11.90
C ASP A 113 10.98 -11.36 10.63
N TRP A 114 11.05 -12.68 10.41
CA TRP A 114 10.57 -13.31 9.17
C TRP A 114 9.07 -13.59 9.20
N ILE A 115 8.34 -12.97 8.26
CA ILE A 115 6.91 -13.22 8.08
C ILE A 115 6.75 -14.57 7.38
N THR A 116 6.22 -15.57 8.09
CA THR A 116 6.29 -16.98 7.65
C THR A 116 4.92 -17.54 7.27
N ALA A 117 4.85 -18.21 6.13
CA ALA A 117 3.72 -19.05 5.74
C ALA A 117 4.14 -20.51 5.50
N TYR A 118 3.26 -21.40 5.90
CA TYR A 118 3.30 -22.83 5.64
C TYR A 118 2.24 -23.15 4.60
N GLU A 119 2.69 -23.62 3.46
CA GLU A 119 1.87 -23.97 2.30
C GLU A 119 1.93 -25.48 2.12
N ALA A 120 0.78 -26.15 2.15
CA ALA A 120 0.73 -27.60 2.03
C ALA A 120 -0.21 -28.05 0.92
N MET A 121 0.25 -29.05 0.19
CA MET A 121 -0.57 -29.83 -0.72
C MET A 121 -1.63 -30.62 0.05
N ASN A 122 -2.88 -30.55 -0.41
CA ASN A 122 -3.93 -31.45 0.03
C ASN A 122 -3.83 -32.78 -0.75
N GLY A 123 -2.76 -33.53 -0.50
CA GLY A 123 -2.49 -34.82 -1.13
C GLY A 123 -2.90 -36.00 -0.25
N THR A 124 -3.24 -37.12 -0.86
CA THR A 124 -3.61 -38.36 -0.16
C THR A 124 -2.44 -39.32 0.01
N ALA A 125 -1.57 -39.46 -1.00
CA ALA A 125 -0.48 -40.44 -0.98
C ALA A 125 0.60 -40.09 0.05
N TRP A 126 0.86 -38.80 0.27
CA TRP A 126 1.81 -38.33 1.28
C TRP A 126 1.22 -37.23 2.17
N PRO A 127 1.56 -37.23 3.48
CA PRO A 127 0.78 -36.49 4.47
C PRO A 127 1.28 -35.04 4.65
N GLY A 128 1.28 -34.24 3.59
CA GLY A 128 1.68 -32.82 3.65
C GLY A 128 0.85 -31.99 4.65
N ALA A 129 -0.45 -32.24 4.73
CA ALA A 129 -1.35 -31.62 5.72
C ALA A 129 -0.98 -31.96 7.18
N VAL A 130 -0.44 -33.17 7.40
CA VAL A 130 0.00 -33.61 8.74
C VAL A 130 1.26 -32.83 9.14
N LEU A 131 2.20 -32.63 8.21
CA LEU A 131 3.37 -31.79 8.45
C LEU A 131 2.98 -30.33 8.73
N LEU A 132 2.03 -29.77 7.96
CA LEU A 132 1.48 -28.43 8.20
C LEU A 132 0.99 -28.27 9.63
N ASN A 133 0.16 -29.20 10.11
CA ASN A 133 -0.40 -29.15 11.46
C ASN A 133 0.68 -29.35 12.53
N SER A 134 1.65 -30.24 12.30
CA SER A 134 2.79 -30.44 13.20
C SER A 134 3.61 -29.15 13.34
N LYS A 135 4.02 -28.54 12.22
CA LYS A 135 4.79 -27.28 12.23
C LYS A 135 4.00 -26.12 12.82
N ARG A 136 2.69 -26.02 12.55
CA ARG A 136 1.81 -25.02 13.16
C ARG A 136 1.78 -25.19 14.69
N ALA A 137 1.62 -26.43 15.18
CA ALA A 137 1.62 -26.70 16.62
C ALA A 137 2.95 -26.28 17.26
N SER A 138 4.08 -26.60 16.63
CA SER A 138 5.38 -26.19 17.14
C SER A 138 5.58 -24.66 17.09
N ALA A 139 5.10 -23.98 16.04
CA ALA A 139 5.16 -22.51 15.96
C ALA A 139 4.36 -21.84 17.08
N THR A 140 3.14 -22.33 17.36
CA THR A 140 2.32 -21.89 18.49
C THR A 140 3.03 -22.11 19.84
N ALA A 141 3.64 -23.29 20.04
CA ALA A 141 4.35 -23.60 21.28
C ALA A 141 5.54 -22.67 21.57
N HIS A 142 6.07 -21.99 20.55
CA HIS A 142 7.19 -21.07 20.65
C HIS A 142 6.80 -19.61 20.40
N LEU A 143 5.50 -19.27 20.49
CA LEU A 143 4.99 -17.91 20.30
C LEU A 143 5.39 -17.28 18.96
N ASN A 144 5.57 -18.11 17.92
CA ASN A 144 5.93 -17.65 16.57
C ASN A 144 4.70 -17.70 15.66
N PRO A 145 4.07 -16.56 15.32
CA PRO A 145 2.88 -16.54 14.48
C PRO A 145 3.23 -16.95 13.04
N VAL A 146 2.46 -17.91 12.50
CA VAL A 146 2.62 -18.41 11.13
C VAL A 146 1.28 -18.44 10.40
N PHE A 147 1.31 -18.19 9.09
CA PHE A 147 0.14 -18.36 8.23
C PHE A 147 0.08 -19.80 7.71
N CYS A 148 -1.10 -20.41 7.71
CA CYS A 148 -1.30 -21.76 7.15
C CYS A 148 -2.13 -21.68 5.87
N ILE A 149 -1.58 -22.12 4.75
CA ILE A 149 -2.20 -22.16 3.43
C ILE A 149 -2.46 -23.63 3.06
N TYR A 150 -3.73 -23.98 2.96
CA TYR A 150 -4.20 -25.34 2.66
C TYR A 150 -5.49 -25.26 1.84
N PRO A 151 -5.56 -25.92 0.67
CA PRO A 151 -6.77 -25.91 -0.16
C PRO A 151 -7.83 -26.88 0.39
N PRO A 152 -9.13 -26.60 0.15
CA PRO A 152 -10.23 -27.41 0.67
C PRO A 152 -10.33 -28.78 -0.01
N ASP A 153 -10.05 -28.85 -1.31
CA ASP A 153 -10.20 -30.05 -2.12
C ASP A 153 -8.87 -30.78 -2.30
N VAL A 154 -8.96 -32.10 -2.44
CA VAL A 154 -7.80 -32.97 -2.69
C VAL A 154 -7.17 -32.60 -4.04
N GLU A 155 -5.86 -32.41 -4.05
CA GLU A 155 -5.06 -32.12 -5.23
C GLU A 155 -4.53 -33.41 -5.86
N ASP A 156 -4.46 -33.44 -7.20
CA ASP A 156 -3.74 -34.47 -7.95
C ASP A 156 -2.24 -34.38 -7.65
N MET A 157 -1.62 -35.51 -7.28
CA MET A 157 -0.21 -35.60 -6.92
C MET A 157 0.72 -35.78 -8.13
N GLU A 158 0.21 -35.78 -9.35
CA GLU A 158 1.03 -35.75 -10.55
C GLU A 158 1.93 -34.49 -10.60
N PRO A 159 3.24 -34.61 -10.89
CA PRO A 159 4.14 -33.46 -10.93
C PRO A 159 3.70 -32.36 -11.90
N SER A 160 2.92 -32.69 -12.94
CA SER A 160 2.39 -31.76 -13.94
C SER A 160 1.12 -31.02 -13.49
N ALA A 161 0.42 -31.49 -12.45
CA ALA A 161 -0.86 -30.93 -12.00
C ALA A 161 -0.73 -29.45 -11.57
N PRO A 162 -1.67 -28.56 -11.91
CA PRO A 162 -1.58 -27.15 -11.50
C PRO A 162 -1.72 -27.00 -9.97
N LEU A 163 -1.24 -25.86 -9.42
CA LEU A 163 -1.58 -25.49 -8.05
C LEU A 163 -3.09 -25.29 -7.92
N HIS A 164 -3.67 -25.73 -6.82
CA HIS A 164 -5.08 -25.46 -6.53
C HIS A 164 -5.41 -23.95 -6.59
N PRO A 165 -6.55 -23.53 -7.18
CA PRO A 165 -6.93 -22.12 -7.25
C PRO A 165 -6.93 -21.39 -5.90
N GLU A 166 -7.38 -22.06 -4.84
CA GLU A 166 -7.34 -21.52 -3.48
C GLU A 166 -5.92 -21.32 -2.95
N SER A 167 -4.99 -22.23 -3.24
CA SER A 167 -3.57 -22.06 -2.90
C SER A 167 -2.99 -20.84 -3.63
N ILE A 168 -3.29 -20.69 -4.93
CA ILE A 168 -2.88 -19.52 -5.72
C ILE A 168 -3.41 -18.23 -5.07
N ARG A 169 -4.71 -18.20 -4.72
CA ARG A 169 -5.35 -17.03 -4.09
C ARG A 169 -4.70 -16.68 -2.75
N ARG A 170 -4.50 -17.65 -1.87
CA ARG A 170 -3.96 -17.42 -0.51
C ARG A 170 -2.46 -17.14 -0.50
N ILE A 171 -1.66 -17.76 -1.36
CA ILE A 171 -0.25 -17.41 -1.55
C ILE A 171 -0.15 -15.97 -2.07
N THR A 172 -0.96 -15.60 -3.06
CA THR A 172 -0.97 -14.23 -3.61
C THR A 172 -1.36 -13.21 -2.55
N GLN A 173 -2.41 -13.50 -1.76
CA GLN A 173 -2.84 -12.64 -0.66
C GLN A 173 -1.74 -12.49 0.39
N PHE A 174 -1.15 -13.59 0.85
CA PHE A 174 -0.06 -13.57 1.82
C PHE A 174 1.13 -12.75 1.33
N LEU A 175 1.60 -12.99 0.11
CA LEU A 175 2.77 -12.30 -0.44
C LEU A 175 2.52 -10.81 -0.68
N LYS A 176 1.32 -10.41 -1.12
CA LYS A 176 0.96 -8.99 -1.21
C LYS A 176 0.95 -8.30 0.15
N CYS A 177 0.34 -8.93 1.17
CA CYS A 177 0.29 -8.36 2.51
C CYS A 177 1.68 -8.31 3.17
N ALA A 178 2.41 -9.43 3.19
CA ALA A 178 3.74 -9.53 3.78
C ALA A 178 4.76 -8.65 3.04
N GLY A 179 4.62 -8.55 1.71
CA GLY A 179 5.42 -7.65 0.87
C GLY A 179 5.20 -6.19 1.24
N SER A 180 3.94 -5.79 1.46
CA SER A 180 3.58 -4.42 1.87
C SER A 180 4.16 -4.07 3.24
N VAL A 181 4.07 -4.99 4.21
CA VAL A 181 4.70 -4.82 5.53
C VAL A 181 6.22 -4.70 5.42
N SER A 182 6.86 -5.56 4.63
CA SER A 182 8.31 -5.51 4.42
C SER A 182 8.76 -4.21 3.76
N MET A 183 7.95 -3.67 2.83
CA MET A 183 8.27 -2.44 2.09
C MET A 183 8.31 -1.20 2.98
N MET A 184 7.45 -1.14 4.00
CA MET A 184 7.40 -0.03 4.97
C MET A 184 8.70 0.09 5.78
N ARG A 185 9.33 -1.03 6.13
CA ARG A 185 10.53 -1.04 6.99
C ARG A 185 11.65 -0.18 6.39
N GLY A 186 12.21 0.69 7.22
CA GLY A 186 13.29 1.63 6.88
C GLY A 186 12.86 2.87 6.10
N LYS A 187 11.59 2.98 5.69
CA LYS A 187 11.03 4.18 5.04
C LYS A 187 10.52 5.17 6.07
N SER A 188 10.22 6.39 5.61
CA SER A 188 9.75 7.46 6.49
C SER A 188 8.30 7.84 6.24
N TYR A 189 7.69 8.48 7.23
CA TYR A 189 6.60 9.43 7.05
C TYR A 189 7.19 10.84 7.03
N ALA A 190 6.86 11.64 6.01
CA ALA A 190 7.21 13.07 5.98
C ALA A 190 6.08 13.91 6.55
N SER A 191 6.31 14.49 7.71
CA SER A 191 5.40 15.41 8.36
C SER A 191 5.75 16.84 7.99
N ILE A 192 4.93 17.46 7.14
CA ILE A 192 5.14 18.82 6.64
C ILE A 192 4.24 19.78 7.43
N GLY A 193 4.84 20.43 8.43
CA GLY A 193 4.14 21.14 9.49
C GLY A 193 3.99 20.29 10.75
N HIS A 194 3.11 20.73 11.64
CA HIS A 194 2.87 20.13 12.94
C HIS A 194 1.41 19.67 13.08
N VAL A 195 0.91 19.63 14.31
CA VAL A 195 -0.49 19.39 14.64
C VAL A 195 -1.40 20.39 13.93
N SER A 196 -2.39 19.87 13.21
CA SER A 196 -3.46 20.68 12.61
C SER A 196 -4.64 20.73 13.56
N MET A 197 -5.00 21.93 14.03
CA MET A 197 -6.21 22.22 14.81
C MET A 197 -6.47 21.32 16.04
N GLY A 198 -5.43 20.72 16.63
CA GLY A 198 -5.58 19.78 17.75
C GLY A 198 -6.13 18.41 17.35
N ILE A 199 -6.06 18.02 16.08
CA ILE A 199 -6.44 16.69 15.61
C ILE A 199 -5.44 15.67 16.14
N ALA A 200 -5.90 14.74 16.97
CA ALA A 200 -5.05 13.72 17.60
C ALA A 200 -4.27 12.86 16.58
N GLY A 201 -4.84 12.63 15.39
CA GLY A 201 -4.14 11.94 14.29
C GLY A 201 -2.97 12.72 13.69
N SER A 202 -2.89 14.03 13.94
CA SER A 202 -1.77 14.89 13.55
C SER A 202 -0.74 15.10 14.66
N GLU A 203 -0.97 14.52 15.85
CA GLU A 203 0.01 14.43 16.92
C GLU A 203 0.92 13.22 16.67
N LEU A 204 2.01 13.45 15.96
CA LEU A 204 2.88 12.37 15.51
C LEU A 204 3.67 11.74 16.65
N VAL A 205 3.75 10.42 16.61
CA VAL A 205 4.45 9.62 17.61
C VAL A 205 5.41 8.71 16.87
N SER A 206 6.69 9.09 16.86
CA SER A 206 7.76 8.32 16.22
C SER A 206 7.77 6.86 16.65
N ASP A 207 7.53 6.59 17.93
CA ASP A 207 7.51 5.23 18.50
C ASP A 207 6.42 4.33 17.92
N ILE A 208 5.32 4.88 17.43
CA ILE A 208 4.28 4.09 16.76
C ILE A 208 4.78 3.64 15.39
N LEU A 209 5.31 4.57 14.60
CA LEU A 209 5.90 4.28 13.28
C LEU A 209 7.07 3.29 13.40
N ALA A 210 7.95 3.50 14.38
CA ALA A 210 9.13 2.68 14.59
C ALA A 210 8.77 1.27 15.07
N ARG A 211 8.00 1.12 16.16
CA ARG A 211 7.75 -0.20 16.76
C ARG A 211 6.80 -1.07 15.95
N TRP A 212 5.72 -0.49 15.40
CA TRP A 212 4.71 -1.28 14.70
C TRP A 212 5.02 -1.49 13.22
N PHE A 213 5.69 -0.55 12.57
CA PHE A 213 5.86 -0.56 11.12
C PHE A 213 7.33 -0.51 10.67
N GLY A 214 8.28 -0.38 11.60
CA GLY A 214 9.70 -0.24 11.28
C GLY A 214 10.00 1.03 10.48
N MET A 215 9.15 2.06 10.60
CA MET A 215 9.24 3.31 9.86
C MET A 215 9.87 4.43 10.69
N LYS A 216 10.36 5.46 10.00
CA LYS A 216 10.91 6.68 10.60
C LYS A 216 9.90 7.83 10.48
N LEU A 217 10.09 8.84 11.30
CA LEU A 217 9.39 10.11 11.22
C LEU A 217 10.39 11.19 10.81
N VAL A 218 10.07 11.95 9.77
CA VAL A 218 10.84 13.14 9.36
C VAL A 218 9.93 14.35 9.50
N HIS A 219 10.34 15.32 10.31
CA HIS A 219 9.64 16.59 10.48
C HIS A 219 10.24 17.65 9.56
N VAL A 220 9.38 18.33 8.83
CA VAL A 220 9.73 19.44 7.95
C VAL A 220 8.79 20.59 8.27
N ASP A 221 9.33 21.72 8.70
CA ASP A 221 8.49 22.90 8.92
C ASP A 221 7.95 23.43 7.58
N GLN A 222 6.74 24.00 7.58
CA GLN A 222 6.14 24.52 6.33
C GLN A 222 6.92 25.72 5.76
N LEU A 223 7.78 26.37 6.54
CA LEU A 223 8.72 27.38 6.04
C LEU A 223 9.72 26.81 5.02
N GLU A 224 10.12 25.54 5.13
CA GLU A 224 10.98 24.89 4.13
C GLU A 224 10.28 24.84 2.77
N LEU A 225 8.97 24.54 2.76
CA LEU A 225 8.16 24.56 1.54
C LEU A 225 8.11 25.97 0.93
N LEU A 226 7.82 26.99 1.74
CA LEU A 226 7.79 28.37 1.27
C LEU A 226 9.15 28.81 0.70
N MET A 227 10.23 28.46 1.41
CA MET A 227 11.60 28.76 1.00
C MET A 227 11.93 28.09 -0.34
N ARG A 228 11.59 26.80 -0.53
CA ARG A 228 11.79 26.11 -1.80
C ARG A 228 11.03 26.77 -2.95
N ILE A 229 9.78 27.16 -2.73
CA ILE A 229 8.98 27.87 -3.74
C ILE A 229 9.63 29.21 -4.10
N GLN A 230 10.02 30.02 -3.11
CA GLN A 230 10.63 31.33 -3.33
C GLN A 230 12.00 31.26 -4.03
N LYS A 231 12.79 30.23 -3.72
CA LYS A 231 14.11 30.02 -4.34
C LYS A 231 14.05 29.25 -5.66
N GLY A 232 12.88 28.81 -6.11
CA GLY A 232 12.76 28.01 -7.34
C GLY A 232 13.36 26.61 -7.23
N MET A 233 13.37 26.01 -6.03
CA MET A 233 13.94 24.67 -5.76
C MET A 233 12.97 23.55 -6.15
N PHE A 234 12.63 23.51 -7.44
CA PHE A 234 11.79 22.51 -8.09
C PHE A 234 12.09 22.50 -9.60
N ASP A 235 11.61 21.48 -10.32
CA ASP A 235 11.76 21.42 -11.77
C ASP A 235 10.86 22.45 -12.46
N ASN A 236 11.46 23.51 -13.01
CA ASN A 236 10.74 24.59 -13.69
C ASN A 236 10.10 24.15 -15.02
N ASP A 237 10.73 23.23 -15.74
CA ASP A 237 10.18 22.70 -16.99
C ASP A 237 8.99 21.79 -16.69
N GLU A 238 9.06 21.00 -15.62
CA GLU A 238 7.93 20.23 -15.12
C GLU A 238 6.78 21.12 -14.66
N ALA A 239 7.07 22.20 -13.92
CA ALA A 239 6.04 23.15 -13.47
C ALA A 239 5.28 23.78 -14.67
N LYS A 240 6.00 24.14 -15.73
CA LYS A 240 5.40 24.64 -16.97
C LYS A 240 4.50 23.59 -17.62
N LYS A 241 4.99 22.36 -17.79
CA LYS A 241 4.21 21.24 -18.32
C LYS A 241 2.95 20.97 -17.50
N ALA A 242 3.07 20.98 -16.17
CA ALA A 242 1.95 20.80 -15.25
C ALA A 242 0.89 21.89 -15.41
N THR A 243 1.32 23.14 -15.59
CA THR A 243 0.41 24.28 -15.77
C THR A 243 -0.35 24.17 -17.09
N GLU A 244 0.34 23.86 -18.17
CA GLU A 244 -0.28 23.62 -19.49
C GLU A 244 -1.26 22.43 -19.42
N TRP A 245 -0.86 21.33 -18.78
CA TRP A 245 -1.72 20.17 -18.58
C TRP A 245 -2.99 20.50 -17.81
N PHE A 246 -2.89 21.28 -16.72
CA PHE A 246 -4.05 21.66 -15.91
C PHE A 246 -5.09 22.43 -16.74
N PHE A 247 -4.67 23.50 -17.42
CA PHE A 247 -5.59 24.33 -18.19
C PHE A 247 -6.19 23.61 -19.41
N ASN A 248 -5.44 22.68 -20.02
CA ASN A 248 -5.95 21.86 -21.11
C ASN A 248 -6.94 20.78 -20.62
N SER A 249 -6.62 20.12 -19.51
CA SER A 249 -7.38 18.98 -18.99
C SER A 249 -8.68 19.40 -18.30
N PHE A 250 -8.68 20.57 -17.64
CA PHE A 250 -9.80 21.09 -16.87
C PHE A 250 -10.44 22.35 -17.50
N ALA A 251 -10.30 22.53 -18.81
CA ALA A 251 -10.96 23.60 -19.53
C ALA A 251 -12.48 23.56 -19.30
N GLY A 252 -13.06 24.68 -18.82
CA GLY A 252 -14.49 24.77 -18.48
C GLY A 252 -14.90 24.04 -17.19
N ARG A 253 -13.94 23.56 -16.40
CA ARG A 253 -14.18 22.79 -15.16
C ARG A 253 -13.66 23.48 -13.90
N ILE A 254 -13.30 24.75 -14.02
CA ILE A 254 -12.95 25.61 -12.89
C ILE A 254 -14.18 26.44 -12.57
N ASP A 255 -14.71 26.33 -11.35
CA ASP A 255 -15.88 27.10 -10.96
C ASP A 255 -15.53 28.57 -10.74
N ILE A 256 -15.70 29.37 -11.78
CA ILE A 256 -15.48 30.82 -11.75
C ILE A 256 -16.64 31.59 -11.07
N SER A 257 -17.74 30.91 -10.68
CA SER A 257 -18.91 31.57 -10.09
C SER A 257 -18.59 32.28 -8.75
N LYS A 258 -17.50 31.89 -8.09
CA LYS A 258 -16.97 32.54 -6.88
C LYS A 258 -16.11 33.78 -7.15
N LYS A 259 -16.25 34.43 -8.32
CA LYS A 259 -15.76 35.77 -8.68
C LYS A 259 -14.23 35.99 -8.60
N ARG A 260 -13.40 35.00 -8.92
CA ARG A 260 -11.96 35.24 -9.20
C ARG A 260 -11.78 35.63 -10.67
N SER A 261 -10.85 36.55 -10.96
CA SER A 261 -10.46 36.82 -12.35
C SER A 261 -9.65 35.65 -12.92
N PRO A 262 -9.66 35.42 -14.24
CA PRO A 262 -8.82 34.40 -14.89
C PRO A 262 -7.33 34.53 -14.53
N GLU A 263 -6.84 35.75 -14.37
CA GLU A 263 -5.45 36.03 -14.00
C GLU A 263 -5.15 35.53 -12.58
N LYS A 264 -6.04 35.80 -11.62
CA LYS A 264 -5.89 35.30 -10.24
C LYS A 264 -5.93 33.79 -10.16
N ILE A 265 -6.78 33.14 -10.95
CA ILE A 265 -6.80 31.67 -11.05
C ILE A 265 -5.49 31.16 -11.60
N LYS A 266 -4.92 31.81 -12.62
CA LYS A 266 -3.63 31.42 -13.20
C LYS A 266 -2.49 31.55 -12.19
N GLU A 267 -2.42 32.65 -11.45
CA GLU A 267 -1.44 32.85 -10.37
C GLU A 267 -1.58 31.80 -9.26
N LEU A 268 -2.81 31.50 -8.86
CA LEU A 268 -3.11 30.48 -7.86
C LEU A 268 -2.67 29.09 -8.32
N VAL A 269 -3.02 28.68 -9.55
CA VAL A 269 -2.64 27.39 -10.12
C VAL A 269 -1.12 27.24 -10.23
N ASP A 270 -0.42 28.29 -10.68
CA ASP A 270 1.04 28.30 -10.75
C ASP A 270 1.67 28.08 -9.36
N PHE A 271 1.16 28.76 -8.32
CA PHE A 271 1.62 28.54 -6.95
C PHE A 271 1.33 27.11 -6.46
N LEU A 272 0.11 26.60 -6.67
CA LEU A 272 -0.31 25.26 -6.23
C LEU A 272 0.51 24.15 -6.91
N ILE A 273 0.87 24.31 -8.18
CA ILE A 273 1.74 23.37 -8.90
C ILE A 273 3.14 23.36 -8.31
N LYS A 274 3.75 24.54 -8.09
CA LYS A 274 5.07 24.65 -7.46
C LYS A 274 5.07 24.01 -6.07
N MET A 275 4.01 24.29 -5.30
CA MET A 275 3.78 23.67 -4.01
C MET A 275 3.69 22.13 -4.10
N THR A 276 2.97 21.61 -5.10
CA THR A 276 2.83 20.16 -5.34
C THR A 276 4.17 19.49 -5.62
N LEU A 277 4.99 20.10 -6.48
CA LEU A 277 6.33 19.61 -6.81
C LEU A 277 7.25 19.66 -5.59
N CYS A 278 7.30 20.77 -4.86
CA CYS A 278 8.12 20.89 -3.65
C CYS A 278 7.75 19.85 -2.58
N ILE A 279 6.46 19.61 -2.35
CA ILE A 279 5.99 18.60 -1.38
C ILE A 279 6.42 17.20 -1.82
N ARG A 280 6.23 16.87 -3.10
CA ARG A 280 6.64 15.58 -3.67
C ARG A 280 8.16 15.37 -3.55
N ASP A 281 8.94 16.42 -3.83
CA ASP A 281 10.39 16.39 -3.81
C ASP A 281 10.94 16.36 -2.36
N ILE A 282 10.24 16.96 -1.39
CA ILE A 282 10.50 16.75 0.05
C ILE A 282 10.31 15.28 0.40
N MET A 283 9.24 14.64 -0.06
CA MET A 283 8.97 13.22 0.24
C MET A 283 9.96 12.28 -0.42
N ARG A 284 10.26 12.48 -1.72
CA ARG A 284 10.98 11.51 -2.55
C ARG A 284 12.43 11.88 -2.85
N GLY A 285 12.79 13.15 -2.81
CA GLY A 285 14.04 13.66 -3.37
C GLY A 285 13.97 13.85 -4.88
N ASN A 286 14.81 14.73 -5.42
CA ASN A 286 14.87 15.04 -6.85
C ASN A 286 16.27 15.54 -7.22
N ASP A 287 16.90 14.86 -8.18
CA ASP A 287 18.28 15.15 -8.61
C ASP A 287 18.45 16.50 -9.32
N ILE A 288 17.35 17.15 -9.72
CA ILE A 288 17.41 18.49 -10.34
C ILE A 288 17.71 19.59 -9.32
N ILE A 289 17.51 19.32 -8.03
CA ILE A 289 17.77 20.29 -6.96
C ILE A 289 19.29 20.31 -6.72
N GLU A 290 19.92 21.47 -6.91
CA GLU A 290 21.38 21.62 -6.76
C GLU A 290 21.86 21.48 -5.30
N ASP A 291 21.02 21.85 -4.34
CA ASP A 291 21.30 21.68 -2.91
C ASP A 291 21.34 20.17 -2.58
N GLU A 292 22.55 19.67 -2.28
CA GLU A 292 22.81 18.25 -2.06
C GLU A 292 21.98 17.66 -0.92
N GLU A 293 21.75 18.42 0.16
CA GLU A 293 20.93 18.00 1.30
C GLU A 293 19.46 17.88 0.87
N ARG A 294 18.92 18.92 0.24
CA ARG A 294 17.49 19.01 -0.11
C ARG A 294 17.10 18.11 -1.27
N SER A 295 18.04 17.78 -2.15
CA SER A 295 17.87 16.82 -3.25
C SER A 295 17.69 15.38 -2.77
N GLN A 296 18.16 15.03 -1.56
CA GLN A 296 17.99 13.68 -1.01
C GLN A 296 16.52 13.35 -0.72
N GLY A 297 15.74 14.34 -0.29
CA GLY A 297 14.40 14.14 0.25
C GLY A 297 14.38 13.31 1.55
N ALA A 298 13.18 12.95 2.00
CA ALA A 298 12.94 12.29 3.28
C ALA A 298 12.92 10.76 3.21
N ASN A 299 13.12 10.17 2.02
CA ASN A 299 12.84 8.75 1.74
C ASN A 299 11.45 8.32 2.26
N ALA A 300 10.47 9.21 2.12
CA ALA A 300 9.15 9.07 2.70
C ALA A 300 8.27 8.21 1.80
N LEU A 301 7.70 7.14 2.36
CA LEU A 301 6.74 6.29 1.66
C LEU A 301 5.44 7.07 1.38
N PHE A 302 5.02 7.85 2.37
CA PHE A 302 3.87 8.74 2.37
C PHE A 302 4.16 9.94 3.30
N GLY A 303 3.33 10.97 3.24
CA GLY A 303 3.47 12.17 4.07
C GLY A 303 2.15 12.86 4.33
N GLY A 304 2.19 14.03 4.97
CA GLY A 304 1.02 14.87 5.20
C GLY A 304 1.39 16.33 5.43
N THR A 305 0.44 17.21 5.14
CA THR A 305 0.57 18.66 5.32
C THR A 305 -0.38 19.16 6.38
N ALA A 306 0.12 19.92 7.35
CA ALA A 306 -0.69 20.43 8.45
C ALA A 306 -1.76 21.41 7.95
N GLY A 307 -1.34 22.37 7.11
CA GLY A 307 -2.25 23.35 6.51
C GLY A 307 -2.88 24.26 7.55
N GLN A 308 -4.03 23.84 8.04
CA GLN A 308 -4.78 24.60 9.02
C GLN A 308 -4.06 24.63 10.38
N ARG A 309 -3.92 25.78 11.04
CA ARG A 309 -4.43 27.10 10.63
C ARG A 309 -3.36 27.99 10.00
N TYR A 310 -2.12 27.89 10.49
CA TYR A 310 -1.12 28.93 10.30
C TYR A 310 -0.68 29.11 8.85
N TRP A 311 -0.67 28.04 8.04
CA TRP A 311 -0.38 28.17 6.62
C TRP A 311 -1.59 28.72 5.87
N THR A 312 -2.75 28.09 6.01
CA THR A 312 -3.95 28.41 5.20
C THR A 312 -4.57 29.76 5.52
N ASP A 313 -4.27 30.32 6.70
CA ASP A 313 -4.66 31.68 7.07
C ASP A 313 -3.90 32.75 6.25
N TRP A 314 -2.79 32.38 5.58
CA TRP A 314 -1.97 33.31 4.80
C TRP A 314 -1.66 32.86 3.37
N TYR A 315 -1.44 31.57 3.13
CA TYR A 315 -1.06 30.97 1.85
C TYR A 315 -2.12 30.00 1.31
N PRO A 316 -2.12 29.73 -0.01
CA PRO A 316 -3.03 28.77 -0.62
C PRO A 316 -3.05 27.41 0.07
N ASN A 317 -4.23 26.83 0.23
CA ASN A 317 -4.43 25.54 0.89
C ASN A 317 -3.81 24.36 0.11
N PHE A 318 -3.80 23.19 0.74
CA PHE A 318 -3.16 21.99 0.22
C PHE A 318 -4.09 21.09 -0.60
N ASP A 319 -5.28 21.55 -0.96
CA ASP A 319 -6.26 20.70 -1.63
C ASP A 319 -5.76 20.14 -2.97
N PHE A 320 -5.20 21.01 -3.81
CA PHE A 320 -4.61 20.61 -5.08
C PHE A 320 -3.43 19.63 -4.92
N PRO A 321 -2.38 19.91 -4.11
CA PRO A 321 -1.27 18.97 -3.94
C PRO A 321 -1.67 17.66 -3.27
N GLU A 322 -2.60 17.65 -2.32
CA GLU A 322 -3.10 16.43 -1.67
C GLU A 322 -3.86 15.52 -2.64
N ALA A 323 -4.73 16.11 -3.47
CA ALA A 323 -5.47 15.40 -4.50
C ALA A 323 -4.56 14.83 -5.60
N ILE A 324 -3.65 15.66 -6.15
CA ILE A 324 -2.78 15.25 -7.26
C ILE A 324 -1.73 14.21 -6.81
N ASN A 325 -1.05 14.41 -5.68
CA ASN A 325 -0.05 13.44 -5.23
C ASN A 325 -0.68 12.07 -4.92
N SER A 326 -1.88 12.07 -4.32
CA SER A 326 -2.60 10.84 -3.97
C SER A 326 -3.30 10.16 -5.15
N ALA A 327 -3.39 10.81 -6.31
CA ALA A 327 -3.96 10.22 -7.52
C ALA A 327 -3.01 9.20 -8.18
N THR A 328 -3.56 8.29 -8.98
CA THR A 328 -2.78 7.33 -9.80
C THR A 328 -2.23 7.93 -11.10
N PHE A 329 -2.36 9.25 -11.26
CA PHE A 329 -1.86 9.97 -12.43
C PHE A 329 -1.63 11.46 -12.14
N ASP A 330 -0.81 12.08 -12.97
CA ASP A 330 -0.68 13.54 -13.08
C ASP A 330 -0.28 13.92 -14.52
N TRP A 331 0.29 15.11 -14.70
CA TRP A 331 0.81 15.60 -15.98
C TRP A 331 1.92 14.74 -16.60
N ASN A 332 2.52 13.80 -15.87
CA ASN A 332 3.48 12.82 -16.38
C ASN A 332 2.83 11.49 -16.78
N GLY A 333 1.51 11.36 -16.66
CA GLY A 333 0.77 10.15 -16.98
C GLY A 333 0.51 9.28 -15.76
N LEU A 334 0.26 7.98 -16.00
CA LEU A 334 -0.04 7.01 -14.95
C LEU A 334 1.19 6.77 -14.07
N ARG A 335 0.98 6.75 -12.75
CA ARG A 335 2.01 6.44 -11.74
C ARG A 335 1.40 5.85 -10.48
N ALA A 336 2.26 5.30 -9.62
CA ALA A 336 1.82 4.94 -8.28
C ALA A 336 1.43 6.21 -7.47
N PRO A 337 0.39 6.15 -6.63
CA PRO A 337 0.08 7.22 -5.69
C PRO A 337 1.24 7.48 -4.72
N ILE A 338 1.42 8.75 -4.37
CA ILE A 338 2.23 9.17 -3.23
C ILE A 338 1.22 9.70 -2.21
N VAL A 339 0.85 8.85 -1.25
CA VAL A 339 -0.19 9.18 -0.27
C VAL A 339 0.19 10.46 0.47
N HIS A 340 -0.71 11.43 0.39
CA HIS A 340 -0.55 12.74 0.98
C HIS A 340 -1.76 13.02 1.89
N ALA A 341 -1.56 12.91 3.20
CA ALA A 341 -2.60 13.00 4.20
C ALA A 341 -2.94 14.46 4.54
N THR A 342 -4.20 14.81 4.34
CA THR A 342 -4.79 16.08 4.77
C THR A 342 -4.60 16.29 6.26
N GLU A 343 -4.33 17.54 6.64
CA GLU A 343 -4.20 17.99 8.02
C GLU A 343 -3.11 17.26 8.82
N ASN A 344 -2.11 16.71 8.11
CA ASN A 344 -1.00 15.93 8.68
C ASN A 344 -1.48 14.75 9.53
N ASP A 345 -2.69 14.24 9.28
CA ASP A 345 -3.23 13.08 9.98
C ASP A 345 -2.50 11.81 9.52
N TYR A 346 -1.38 11.49 10.18
CA TYR A 346 -0.57 10.34 9.81
C TYR A 346 -1.29 9.01 10.06
N LEU A 347 -2.27 8.96 10.97
CA LEU A 347 -3.06 7.75 11.20
C LEU A 347 -4.03 7.49 10.05
N ASN A 348 -4.64 8.54 9.49
CA ASN A 348 -5.38 8.42 8.23
C ASN A 348 -4.44 8.08 7.08
N GLY A 349 -3.29 8.75 7.00
CA GLY A 349 -2.24 8.48 6.01
C GLY A 349 -1.78 7.03 6.02
N MET A 350 -1.64 6.41 7.20
CA MET A 350 -1.35 4.98 7.33
C MET A 350 -2.46 4.11 6.75
N GLY A 351 -3.73 4.43 7.05
CA GLY A 351 -4.88 3.72 6.49
C GLY A 351 -4.91 3.81 4.96
N MET A 352 -4.69 5.02 4.43
CA MET A 352 -4.58 5.26 3.00
C MET A 352 -3.42 4.47 2.37
N GLN A 353 -2.23 4.54 2.97
CA GLN A 353 -1.06 3.84 2.46
C GLN A 353 -1.27 2.32 2.46
N TRP A 354 -1.92 1.75 3.46
CA TRP A 354 -2.29 0.34 3.48
C TRP A 354 -3.28 -0.01 2.37
N GLY A 355 -4.34 0.77 2.20
CA GLY A 355 -5.30 0.61 1.11
C GLY A 355 -4.63 0.63 -0.25
N THR A 356 -3.74 1.60 -0.48
CA THR A 356 -2.96 1.72 -1.73
C THR A 356 -2.01 0.54 -1.94
N MET A 357 -1.28 0.10 -0.93
CA MET A 357 -0.33 -1.01 -1.08
C MET A 357 -1.03 -2.34 -1.44
N LEU A 358 -2.22 -2.58 -0.88
CA LEU A 358 -2.96 -3.83 -1.10
C LEU A 358 -3.71 -3.85 -2.44
N THR A 359 -4.19 -2.70 -2.89
CA THR A 359 -5.04 -2.61 -4.09
C THR A 359 -4.29 -2.16 -5.34
N GLY A 360 -3.19 -1.42 -5.19
CA GLY A 360 -2.53 -0.73 -6.30
C GLY A 360 -3.29 0.50 -6.80
N PHE A 361 -4.30 0.97 -6.06
CA PHE A 361 -5.14 2.11 -6.42
C PHE A 361 -5.04 3.23 -5.38
N SER A 362 -5.48 4.44 -5.71
CA SER A 362 -5.51 5.56 -4.76
C SER A 362 -6.52 5.31 -3.63
N ALA A 363 -6.11 5.54 -2.39
CA ALA A 363 -7.05 5.60 -1.27
C ALA A 363 -7.75 6.97 -1.20
N LEU A 364 -8.99 6.98 -0.70
CA LEU A 364 -9.77 8.20 -0.47
C LEU A 364 -9.55 8.68 0.97
N PHE A 365 -9.04 9.90 1.16
CA PHE A 365 -9.16 10.61 2.43
C PHE A 365 -10.58 11.17 2.51
N ALA A 366 -11.29 10.97 3.63
CA ALA A 366 -12.60 11.57 3.82
C ALA A 366 -12.89 11.83 5.30
N ASP A 367 -13.62 12.91 5.57
CA ASP A 367 -14.30 13.06 6.85
C ASP A 367 -15.55 12.19 6.85
N LEU A 368 -15.77 11.48 7.96
CA LEU A 368 -17.09 10.96 8.28
C LEU A 368 -17.96 12.13 8.77
N ARG A 369 -18.54 12.86 7.81
CA ARG A 369 -19.12 14.18 8.08
C ARG A 369 -20.53 14.11 8.67
N THR A 370 -21.37 13.20 8.17
CA THR A 370 -22.77 13.16 8.59
C THR A 370 -23.37 11.77 8.37
N TYR A 371 -24.18 11.30 9.33
CA TYR A 371 -25.09 10.17 9.10
C TYR A 371 -26.46 10.69 8.67
N TRP A 372 -26.93 10.22 7.52
CA TRP A 372 -28.26 10.51 6.99
C TRP A 372 -29.18 9.30 7.16
N SER A 373 -30.10 9.38 8.13
CA SER A 373 -31.12 8.36 8.32
C SER A 373 -32.21 8.44 7.24
N PRO A 374 -32.90 7.33 6.90
CA PRO A 374 -33.97 7.32 5.90
C PRO A 374 -35.06 8.37 6.21
N LYS A 375 -35.42 8.49 7.50
CA LYS A 375 -36.36 9.51 8.00
C LYS A 375 -35.90 10.92 7.65
N LYS A 376 -34.65 11.27 7.96
CA LYS A 376 -34.13 12.63 7.74
C LYS A 376 -33.98 12.97 6.26
N ILE A 377 -33.67 11.98 5.41
CA ILE A 377 -33.64 12.18 3.96
C ILE A 377 -35.05 12.47 3.45
N LYS A 378 -36.05 11.67 3.84
CA LYS A 378 -37.45 11.86 3.42
C LYS A 378 -38.01 13.21 3.89
N GLU A 379 -37.68 13.65 5.10
CA GLU A 379 -38.06 14.98 5.60
C GLU A 379 -37.44 16.11 4.78
N ALA A 380 -36.17 15.99 4.37
CA ALA A 380 -35.45 17.04 3.66
C ALA A 380 -35.75 17.11 2.16
N THR A 381 -36.01 15.97 1.51
CA THR A 381 -36.11 15.87 0.04
C THR A 381 -37.45 15.37 -0.46
N GLY A 382 -38.30 14.83 0.42
CA GLY A 382 -39.52 14.09 0.05
C GLY A 382 -39.27 12.69 -0.53
N PHE A 383 -38.01 12.32 -0.78
CA PHE A 383 -37.65 11.05 -1.42
C PHE A 383 -37.46 9.93 -0.39
N ASP A 384 -38.09 8.78 -0.63
CA ASP A 384 -37.99 7.59 0.23
C ASP A 384 -36.82 6.70 -0.20
N MET A 385 -35.71 6.78 0.54
CA MET A 385 -34.50 6.02 0.28
C MET A 385 -34.49 4.62 0.89
N SER A 386 -35.57 4.18 1.53
CA SER A 386 -35.58 2.92 2.30
C SER A 386 -35.30 1.68 1.44
N SER A 387 -35.56 1.74 0.13
CA SER A 387 -35.22 0.66 -0.82
C SER A 387 -33.75 0.62 -1.24
N ILE A 388 -33.03 1.74 -1.14
CA ILE A 388 -31.62 1.89 -1.55
C ILE A 388 -30.70 1.79 -0.34
N ALA A 389 -31.04 2.49 0.73
CA ALA A 389 -30.28 2.59 1.97
C ALA A 389 -31.24 2.41 3.16
N PRO A 390 -31.67 1.17 3.47
CA PRO A 390 -32.71 0.90 4.48
C PRO A 390 -32.32 1.36 5.89
N THR A 391 -31.03 1.49 6.18
CA THR A 391 -30.50 1.99 7.45
C THR A 391 -29.90 3.40 7.33
N GLY A 392 -30.04 4.05 6.18
CA GLY A 392 -29.39 5.33 5.88
C GLY A 392 -27.97 5.17 5.34
N PHE A 393 -27.23 6.28 5.24
CA PHE A 393 -25.86 6.27 4.73
C PHE A 393 -24.96 7.30 5.45
N LEU A 394 -23.65 7.10 5.34
CA LEU A 394 -22.64 8.03 5.81
C LEU A 394 -22.23 8.94 4.66
N HIS A 395 -22.30 10.26 4.87
CA HIS A 395 -21.76 11.24 3.96
C HIS A 395 -20.26 11.39 4.22
N LEU A 396 -19.47 10.82 3.33
CA LEU A 396 -18.01 10.91 3.32
C LEU A 396 -17.58 12.06 2.41
N ILE A 397 -16.97 13.08 2.97
CA ILE A 397 -16.52 14.27 2.23
C ILE A 397 -15.34 14.88 2.96
N ASN A 398 -14.19 14.98 2.32
CA ASN A 398 -13.04 15.67 2.91
C ASN A 398 -13.23 17.20 2.91
N SER A 399 -12.37 17.93 3.61
CA SER A 399 -12.37 19.39 3.70
C SER A 399 -11.97 20.14 2.41
N GLY A 400 -11.86 19.44 1.27
CA GLY A 400 -11.49 19.99 -0.04
C GLY A 400 -10.82 18.98 -0.98
N PRO A 401 -9.77 18.26 -0.55
CA PRO A 401 -9.02 17.34 -1.42
C PRO A 401 -9.57 15.92 -1.46
N ALA A 402 -9.59 15.33 -2.65
CA ALA A 402 -9.74 13.90 -2.85
C ALA A 402 -9.01 13.48 -4.12
N ALA A 403 -8.39 12.29 -4.11
CA ALA A 403 -7.74 11.75 -5.29
C ALA A 403 -8.73 11.64 -6.45
N LEU A 404 -8.34 12.18 -7.62
CA LEU A 404 -9.21 12.37 -8.79
C LEU A 404 -9.80 11.05 -9.30
N ASP A 405 -9.05 9.97 -9.10
CA ASP A 405 -9.43 8.58 -9.29
C ASP A 405 -10.86 8.23 -8.84
N TRP A 406 -11.36 8.85 -7.78
CA TRP A 406 -12.68 8.57 -7.22
C TRP A 406 -13.83 9.30 -7.93
N ALA A 407 -13.53 10.16 -8.91
CA ALA A 407 -14.52 10.68 -9.85
C ALA A 407 -14.94 9.64 -10.91
N THR A 408 -14.40 8.41 -10.85
CA THR A 408 -14.70 7.32 -11.77
C THR A 408 -14.70 5.96 -11.06
N ASP A 409 -15.01 4.90 -11.81
CA ASP A 409 -15.02 3.52 -11.29
C ASP A 409 -13.57 2.98 -11.19
N PRO A 410 -13.10 2.59 -9.99
CA PRO A 410 -11.79 1.98 -9.80
C PRO A 410 -11.54 0.73 -10.66
N ALA A 411 -12.57 -0.02 -11.05
CA ALA A 411 -12.44 -1.22 -11.87
C ALA A 411 -12.30 -0.92 -13.39
N MET A 412 -12.44 0.34 -13.80
CA MET A 412 -12.39 0.71 -15.22
C MET A 412 -11.00 0.48 -15.84
N LEU A 413 -10.97 -0.23 -16.96
CA LEU A 413 -9.77 -0.52 -17.76
C LEU A 413 -9.98 -0.12 -19.24
N PRO A 414 -8.92 0.22 -19.98
CA PRO A 414 -7.53 0.39 -19.52
C PRO A 414 -7.40 1.63 -18.60
N ALA A 415 -6.32 1.68 -17.80
CA ALA A 415 -6.14 2.71 -16.78
C ALA A 415 -6.10 4.14 -17.36
N GLU A 416 -5.68 4.30 -18.62
CA GLU A 416 -5.70 5.56 -19.36
C GLU A 416 -7.12 6.06 -19.62
N THR A 417 -8.08 5.15 -19.87
CA THR A 417 -9.49 5.50 -20.01
C THR A 417 -10.07 5.96 -18.68
N ARG A 418 -9.74 5.24 -17.60
CA ARG A 418 -10.12 5.61 -16.24
C ARG A 418 -9.59 7.01 -15.87
N MET A 419 -8.32 7.29 -16.15
CA MET A 419 -7.72 8.61 -15.96
C MET A 419 -8.48 9.72 -16.70
N LYS A 420 -8.77 9.53 -17.99
CA LYS A 420 -9.54 10.52 -18.78
C LYS A 420 -10.92 10.78 -18.17
N LYS A 421 -11.61 9.72 -17.74
CA LYS A 421 -12.93 9.82 -17.10
C LYS A 421 -12.85 10.49 -15.72
N ALA A 422 -11.82 10.24 -14.94
CA ALA A 422 -11.56 10.93 -13.68
C ALA A 422 -11.39 12.44 -13.89
N ILE A 423 -10.61 12.85 -14.89
CA ILE A 423 -10.43 14.26 -15.28
C ILE A 423 -11.78 14.87 -15.72
N GLU A 424 -12.54 14.15 -16.57
CA GLU A 424 -13.88 14.56 -17.00
C GLU A 424 -14.94 14.58 -15.87
N GLY A 425 -14.71 13.87 -14.77
CA GLY A 425 -15.61 13.83 -13.62
C GLY A 425 -15.30 14.89 -12.57
N THR A 426 -14.13 15.53 -12.65
CA THR A 426 -13.64 16.44 -11.60
C THR A 426 -13.81 17.90 -12.00
N TYR A 427 -14.25 18.69 -11.03
CA TYR A 427 -14.26 20.16 -11.07
C TYR A 427 -13.28 20.70 -10.03
N TRP A 428 -12.70 21.86 -10.31
CA TRP A 428 -11.86 22.58 -9.36
C TRP A 428 -12.62 23.81 -8.86
N GLU A 429 -12.91 23.83 -7.57
CA GLU A 429 -13.65 24.92 -6.93
C GLU A 429 -12.69 25.82 -6.14
N PRO A 430 -12.76 27.15 -6.31
CA PRO A 430 -12.06 28.07 -5.43
C PRO A 430 -12.47 27.90 -3.98
N ALA A 431 -11.48 27.90 -3.09
CA ALA A 431 -11.66 27.64 -1.67
C ALA A 431 -12.60 28.67 -1.02
N GLY A 432 -13.31 28.25 0.02
CA GLY A 432 -14.11 29.15 0.84
C GLY A 432 -13.21 30.05 1.68
N LEU A 433 -13.09 31.33 1.33
CA LEU A 433 -12.16 32.28 1.98
C LEU A 433 -12.44 32.51 3.48
N GLY A 434 -13.64 32.17 3.96
CA GLY A 434 -13.95 32.19 5.39
C GLY A 434 -13.20 31.11 6.20
N TYR A 435 -12.84 30.00 5.57
CA TYR A 435 -12.03 28.93 6.16
C TYR A 435 -10.57 28.98 5.70
N PHE A 436 -10.34 29.34 4.43
CA PHE A 436 -9.02 29.40 3.81
C PHE A 436 -8.73 30.82 3.27
N PRO A 437 -8.40 31.80 4.14
CA PRO A 437 -8.09 33.16 3.72
C PRO A 437 -6.96 33.26 2.68
N GLY A 438 -6.01 32.32 2.71
CA GLY A 438 -4.93 32.21 1.73
C GLY A 438 -5.35 31.70 0.34
N ASP A 439 -6.64 31.43 0.13
CA ASP A 439 -7.23 30.86 -1.10
C ASP A 439 -6.86 29.37 -1.30
N GLY A 440 -7.23 28.79 -2.44
CA GLY A 440 -7.00 27.39 -2.76
C GLY A 440 -7.92 26.86 -3.85
N LEU A 441 -7.69 25.61 -4.29
CA LEU A 441 -8.55 24.93 -5.26
C LEU A 441 -8.92 23.54 -4.74
N SER A 442 -10.17 23.39 -4.34
CA SER A 442 -10.76 22.13 -3.87
C SER A 442 -11.17 21.25 -5.03
N THR A 443 -11.01 19.94 -4.89
CA THR A 443 -11.59 18.97 -5.84
C THR A 443 -13.07 18.79 -5.56
N HIS A 444 -13.89 18.82 -6.61
CA HIS A 444 -15.32 18.53 -6.54
C HIS A 444 -15.70 17.46 -7.55
N PHE A 445 -16.28 16.36 -7.07
CA PHE A 445 -16.90 15.30 -7.86
C PHE A 445 -17.91 14.53 -7.02
N VAL A 446 -18.73 13.70 -7.66
CA VAL A 446 -19.58 12.72 -6.99
C VAL A 446 -19.09 11.33 -7.37
N THR A 447 -18.65 10.56 -6.39
CA THR A 447 -18.21 9.18 -6.58
C THR A 447 -19.33 8.34 -7.20
N PRO A 448 -19.06 7.52 -8.23
CA PRO A 448 -20.06 6.62 -8.78
C PRO A 448 -20.68 5.71 -7.70
N GLY A 449 -21.99 5.48 -7.79
CA GLY A 449 -22.69 4.55 -6.89
C GLY A 449 -22.35 3.08 -7.18
N ASN A 450 -22.79 2.18 -6.29
CA ASN A 450 -22.64 0.73 -6.40
C ASN A 450 -21.20 0.21 -6.42
N LEU A 451 -20.26 0.94 -5.81
CA LEU A 451 -18.88 0.49 -5.64
C LEU A 451 -18.72 -0.28 -4.32
N PRO A 452 -18.09 -1.47 -4.32
CA PRO A 452 -17.67 -2.12 -3.08
C PRO A 452 -16.49 -1.34 -2.50
N ILE A 453 -16.70 -0.70 -1.35
CA ILE A 453 -15.69 0.08 -0.64
C ILE A 453 -15.43 -0.51 0.75
N THR A 454 -14.22 -0.32 1.26
CA THR A 454 -13.84 -0.67 2.63
C THR A 454 -13.29 0.58 3.29
N MET A 455 -13.86 0.95 4.44
CA MET A 455 -13.38 2.09 5.23
C MET A 455 -12.39 1.61 6.28
N ILE A 456 -11.23 2.27 6.35
CA ILE A 456 -10.14 1.89 7.24
C ILE A 456 -9.74 3.10 8.08
N ARG A 457 -9.62 2.92 9.39
CA ARG A 457 -9.11 3.95 10.30
C ARG A 457 -8.14 3.35 11.31
N PHE A 458 -6.93 3.86 11.33
CA PHE A 458 -6.02 3.65 12.46
C PHE A 458 -6.34 4.66 13.57
N ASN A 459 -6.31 4.22 14.81
CA ASN A 459 -6.37 5.07 15.98
C ASN A 459 -5.20 4.74 16.92
N ARG A 460 -4.88 5.68 17.79
CA ARG A 460 -3.88 5.50 18.84
C ARG A 460 -4.57 5.31 20.18
N VAL A 461 -4.10 4.36 20.98
CA VAL A 461 -4.49 4.16 22.38
C VAL A 461 -3.20 4.09 23.20
N GLY A 462 -2.84 5.19 23.87
CA GLY A 462 -1.58 5.26 24.62
C GLY A 462 -0.36 5.13 23.69
N GLN A 463 0.36 4.01 23.75
CA GLN A 463 1.46 3.69 22.84
C GLN A 463 1.08 2.62 21.79
N ASP A 464 -0.15 2.12 21.83
CA ASP A 464 -0.64 1.10 20.91
C ASP A 464 -1.48 1.70 19.80
N VAL A 465 -1.72 0.88 18.77
CA VAL A 465 -2.59 1.23 17.64
C VAL A 465 -3.78 0.29 17.59
N THR A 466 -4.94 0.82 17.24
CA THR A 466 -6.12 0.02 16.88
C THR A 466 -6.46 0.28 15.42
N LEU A 467 -7.04 -0.72 14.78
CA LEU A 467 -7.46 -0.66 13.39
C LEU A 467 -8.96 -0.97 13.31
N THR A 468 -9.73 -0.03 12.80
CA THR A 468 -11.13 -0.23 12.45
C THR A 468 -11.22 -0.49 10.95
N VAL A 469 -11.90 -1.58 10.57
CA VAL A 469 -12.20 -1.94 9.18
C VAL A 469 -13.71 -2.13 9.08
N ILE A 470 -14.36 -1.37 8.20
CA ILE A 470 -15.80 -1.40 7.94
C ILE A 470 -16.05 -1.73 6.48
#